data_AF-A0A8J7B3E6-F1
#
_entry.id   AF-A0A8J7B3E6-F1
#
_cell.length_a   1.000
_cell.length_b   1.000
_cell.length_c   1.000
_cell.angle_alpha   90.00
_cell.angle_beta   90.00
_cell.angle_gamma   90.00
#
_symmetry.space_group_name_H-M   'P 1'
#
loop_
_entity.id
_entity.type
_entity.pdbx_description
1 polymer ?
#
loop_
_entity_poly.entity_id
_entity_poly.type
_entity_poly.pdbx_seq_one_letter_code
_entity_poly.pdbx_strand_id
1 'polypeptide(L)'
;MTTASREHHVECLSFLWQLIAQHQGDTTAVYQWLLAHPSKAQPHALAASLPGAASRWLMAHADPTTRPVALRVMATFANAMQQCALGDRAAQIELAIATYNWVLTELTTSSVDWATTLNNLATAYRHRQIGDPADNLEQAIKLYKQALAVHSPLTWPVTMTGLAAAYRDRIHGDPAENIDSAIATYEQVLVAIPQHRRPVVWAMVANHLASAYADRLWGDRLDNIDAAISTYRQGFVKLC
;
A
#
# COMPACT_ATOMS: atom_id res chain seq x y z
N MET A 1 8.91 -16.36 23.60
CA MET A 1 8.41 -14.97 23.72
C MET A 1 8.66 -14.50 25.14
N THR A 2 9.25 -13.32 25.34
CA THR A 2 9.52 -12.77 26.69
C THR A 2 8.22 -12.29 27.36
N THR A 3 8.21 -12.11 28.67
CA THR A 3 7.06 -11.58 29.43
C THR A 3 6.64 -10.19 28.94
N ALA A 4 7.59 -9.27 28.75
CA ALA A 4 7.33 -7.93 28.20
C ALA A 4 6.78 -7.98 26.76
N SER A 5 7.28 -8.89 25.91
CA SER A 5 6.76 -9.06 24.54
C SER A 5 5.31 -9.58 24.54
N ARG A 6 4.93 -10.39 25.55
CA ARG A 6 3.55 -10.86 25.72
C ARG A 6 2.63 -9.74 26.16
N GLU A 7 3.09 -8.88 27.06
CA GLU A 7 2.33 -7.74 27.56
C GLU A 7 2.05 -6.72 26.44
N HIS A 8 3.07 -6.29 25.69
CA HIS A 8 2.91 -5.40 24.55
C HIS A 8 1.92 -5.93 23.49
N HIS A 9 1.98 -7.24 23.22
CA HIS A 9 1.06 -7.89 22.30
C HIS A 9 -0.39 -7.78 22.79
N VAL A 10 -0.63 -8.09 24.08
CA VAL A 10 -1.97 -7.99 24.67
C VAL A 10 -2.47 -6.55 24.63
N GLU A 11 -1.63 -5.58 24.98
CA GLU A 11 -1.99 -4.16 24.93
C GLU A 11 -2.37 -3.69 23.52
N CYS A 12 -1.63 -4.10 22.49
CA CYS A 12 -1.95 -3.78 21.10
C CYS A 12 -3.30 -4.35 20.68
N LEU A 13 -3.56 -5.63 21.01
CA LEU A 13 -4.84 -6.26 20.72
C LEU A 13 -5.98 -5.57 21.46
N SER A 14 -5.81 -5.32 22.76
CA SER A 14 -6.79 -4.63 23.60
C SER A 14 -7.14 -3.25 23.05
N PHE A 15 -6.15 -2.47 22.60
CA PHE A 15 -6.40 -1.19 21.94
C PHE A 15 -7.25 -1.35 20.67
N LEU A 16 -6.89 -2.27 19.77
CA LEU A 16 -7.63 -2.49 18.53
C LEU A 16 -9.09 -2.89 18.80
N TRP A 17 -9.32 -3.79 19.76
CA TRP A 17 -10.67 -4.21 20.14
C TRP A 17 -11.49 -3.08 20.75
N GLN A 18 -10.88 -2.28 21.64
CA GLN A 18 -11.54 -1.11 22.21
C GLN A 18 -11.87 -0.08 21.13
N LEU A 19 -10.97 0.17 20.19
CA LEU A 19 -11.19 1.10 19.09
C LEU A 19 -12.38 0.67 18.22
N ILE A 20 -12.45 -0.62 17.89
CA ILE A 20 -13.56 -1.18 17.11
C ILE A 20 -14.87 -1.09 17.90
N ALA A 21 -14.85 -1.36 19.20
CA ALA A 21 -16.05 -1.36 20.04
C ALA A 21 -16.57 0.05 20.39
N GLN A 22 -15.69 1.04 20.55
CA GLN A 22 -16.05 2.35 21.13
C GLN A 22 -16.14 3.49 20.10
N HIS A 23 -15.44 3.42 18.96
CA HIS A 23 -15.18 4.60 18.12
C HIS A 23 -15.80 4.57 16.71
N GLN A 24 -16.73 3.66 16.40
CA GLN A 24 -17.28 3.51 15.04
C GLN A 24 -16.20 3.38 13.93
N GLY A 25 -14.95 3.07 14.30
CA GLY A 25 -13.81 2.97 13.37
C GLY A 25 -13.15 4.28 12.96
N ASP A 26 -12.91 5.22 13.90
CA ASP A 26 -11.96 6.33 13.67
C ASP A 26 -10.56 5.76 13.41
N THR A 27 -10.17 5.80 12.14
CA THR A 27 -8.89 5.28 11.66
C THR A 27 -7.72 6.17 12.05
N THR A 28 -7.95 7.43 12.43
CA THR A 28 -6.92 8.38 12.88
C THR A 28 -6.29 7.94 14.20
N ALA A 29 -7.12 7.40 15.10
CA ALA A 29 -6.68 6.90 16.40
C ALA A 29 -5.65 5.77 16.26
N VAL A 30 -5.71 4.96 15.18
CA VAL A 30 -4.71 3.92 14.91
C VAL A 30 -3.32 4.51 14.74
N TYR A 31 -3.20 5.56 13.91
CA TYR A 31 -1.92 6.23 13.67
C TYR A 31 -1.41 6.94 14.92
N GLN A 32 -2.29 7.64 15.64
CA GLN A 32 -1.94 8.33 16.88
C GLN A 32 -1.44 7.36 17.95
N TRP A 33 -2.10 6.22 18.10
CA TRP A 33 -1.70 5.21 19.07
C TRP A 33 -0.35 4.59 18.73
N LEU A 34 -0.11 4.25 17.46
CA LEU A 34 1.17 3.70 17.00
C LEU A 34 2.33 4.68 17.23
N LEU A 35 2.11 5.97 16.97
CA LEU A 35 3.10 7.02 17.23
C LEU A 35 3.38 7.19 18.73
N ALA A 36 2.35 7.11 19.57
CA ALA A 36 2.50 7.22 21.02
C ALA A 36 3.11 5.96 21.67
N HIS A 37 2.97 4.80 21.03
CA HIS A 37 3.36 3.49 21.59
C HIS A 37 4.19 2.63 20.62
N PRO A 38 5.32 3.12 20.09
CA PRO A 38 6.09 2.44 19.04
C PRO A 38 6.62 1.07 19.47
N SER A 39 6.86 0.86 20.77
CA SER A 39 7.32 -0.42 21.32
C SER A 39 6.22 -1.47 21.48
N LYS A 40 4.93 -1.08 21.43
CA LYS A 40 3.80 -1.97 21.71
C LYS A 40 3.33 -2.75 20.49
N ALA A 41 3.49 -2.19 19.30
CA ALA A 41 3.15 -2.85 18.03
C ALA A 41 4.30 -3.74 17.52
N GLN A 42 4.74 -4.71 18.33
CA GLN A 42 5.84 -5.62 17.98
C GLN A 42 5.44 -6.52 16.80
N PRO A 43 6.01 -6.32 15.60
CA PRO A 43 5.46 -6.90 14.38
C PRO A 43 5.61 -8.43 14.31
N HIS A 44 6.72 -8.97 14.80
CA HIS A 44 7.02 -10.41 14.79
C HIS A 44 5.94 -11.26 15.47
N ALA A 45 5.52 -10.87 16.67
CA ALA A 45 4.52 -11.63 17.42
C ALA A 45 3.12 -11.46 16.84
N LEU A 46 2.81 -10.27 16.32
CA LEU A 46 1.50 -9.95 15.77
C LEU A 46 1.27 -10.62 14.41
N ALA A 47 2.29 -10.73 13.54
CA ALA A 47 2.12 -11.28 12.19
C ALA A 47 1.53 -12.70 12.21
N ALA A 48 1.97 -13.53 13.17
CA ALA A 48 1.51 -14.91 13.30
C ALA A 48 0.15 -15.07 14.02
N SER A 49 -0.29 -14.06 14.77
CA SER A 49 -1.37 -14.23 15.76
C SER A 49 -2.58 -13.32 15.52
N LEU A 50 -2.35 -12.12 14.97
CA LEU A 50 -3.36 -11.09 14.80
C LEU A 50 -4.49 -11.55 13.88
N PRO A 51 -4.26 -12.19 12.71
CA PRO A 51 -5.35 -12.72 11.88
C PRO A 51 -6.27 -13.68 12.66
N GLY A 52 -5.70 -14.64 13.38
CA GLY A 52 -6.47 -15.60 14.17
C GLY A 52 -7.21 -14.95 15.34
N ALA A 53 -6.59 -13.97 16.00
CA ALA A 53 -7.23 -13.19 17.06
C ALA A 53 -8.40 -12.35 16.51
N ALA A 54 -8.22 -11.73 15.35
CA ALA A 54 -9.24 -10.93 14.68
C ALA A 54 -10.43 -11.77 14.21
N SER A 55 -10.20 -12.95 13.63
CA SER A 55 -11.28 -13.90 13.32
C SER A 55 -12.07 -14.30 14.56
N ARG A 56 -11.39 -14.65 15.68
CA ARG A 56 -12.08 -15.00 16.93
C ARG A 56 -12.88 -13.83 17.48
N TRP A 57 -12.32 -12.63 17.45
CA TRP A 57 -13.00 -11.43 17.92
C TRP A 57 -14.25 -11.14 17.08
N LEU A 58 -14.13 -11.17 15.74
CA LEU A 58 -15.27 -11.02 14.83
C LEU A 58 -16.35 -12.07 15.09
N MET A 59 -16.00 -13.35 15.23
CA MET A 59 -17.01 -14.39 15.49
C MET A 59 -17.80 -14.13 16.78
N ALA A 60 -17.18 -13.55 17.81
CA ALA A 60 -17.81 -13.31 19.09
C ALA A 60 -18.60 -11.99 19.17
N HIS A 61 -18.29 -11.00 18.33
CA HIS A 61 -18.82 -9.63 18.48
C HIS A 61 -19.39 -9.02 17.19
N ALA A 62 -19.23 -9.67 16.04
CA ALA A 62 -19.61 -9.08 14.77
C ALA A 62 -21.13 -9.12 14.54
N ASP A 63 -21.67 -7.95 14.30
CA ASP A 63 -22.98 -7.73 13.72
C ASP A 63 -22.80 -6.97 12.37
N PRO A 64 -23.86 -6.74 11.60
CA PRO A 64 -23.77 -6.06 10.30
C PRO A 64 -23.13 -4.65 10.36
N THR A 65 -23.12 -4.00 11.51
CA THR A 65 -22.58 -2.64 11.71
C THR A 65 -21.11 -2.66 12.16
N THR A 66 -20.74 -3.59 13.05
CA THR A 66 -19.39 -3.65 13.62
C THR A 66 -18.39 -4.34 12.70
N ARG A 67 -18.84 -5.27 11.84
CA ARG A 67 -17.97 -5.98 10.90
C ARG A 67 -17.25 -5.05 9.92
N PRO A 68 -17.92 -4.14 9.17
CA PRO A 68 -17.22 -3.21 8.28
C PRO A 68 -16.22 -2.30 9.01
N VAL A 69 -16.58 -1.87 10.23
CA VAL A 69 -15.72 -1.05 11.10
C VAL A 69 -14.43 -1.80 11.46
N ALA A 70 -14.55 -3.06 11.88
CA ALA A 70 -13.40 -3.90 12.21
C ALA A 70 -12.46 -4.08 11.00
N LEU A 71 -13.00 -4.40 9.83
CA LEU A 71 -12.19 -4.57 8.61
C LEU A 71 -11.47 -3.29 8.23
N ARG A 72 -12.13 -2.13 8.34
CA ARG A 72 -11.51 -0.83 8.09
C ARG A 72 -10.38 -0.52 9.08
N VAL A 73 -10.60 -0.73 10.37
CA VAL A 73 -9.57 -0.53 11.41
C VAL A 73 -8.36 -1.43 11.16
N MET A 74 -8.59 -2.69 10.84
CA MET A 74 -7.51 -3.66 10.59
C MET A 74 -6.72 -3.34 9.31
N ALA A 75 -7.41 -2.97 8.23
CA ALA A 75 -6.75 -2.50 7.01
C ALA A 75 -5.94 -1.21 7.24
N THR A 76 -6.46 -0.30 8.07
CA THR A 76 -5.75 0.93 8.46
C THR A 76 -4.52 0.60 9.29
N PHE A 77 -4.63 -0.30 10.26
CA PHE A 77 -3.51 -0.75 11.08
C PHE A 77 -2.41 -1.37 10.21
N ALA A 78 -2.77 -2.26 9.28
CA ALA A 78 -1.83 -2.81 8.31
C ALA A 78 -1.13 -1.72 7.48
N ASN A 79 -1.87 -0.72 7.01
CA ASN A 79 -1.32 0.40 6.25
C ASN A 79 -0.40 1.28 7.11
N ALA A 80 -0.76 1.52 8.37
CA ALA A 80 0.09 2.27 9.30
C ALA A 80 1.39 1.53 9.60
N MET A 81 1.34 0.21 9.81
CA MET A 81 2.55 -0.62 9.95
C MET A 81 3.40 -0.60 8.67
N GLN A 82 2.77 -0.65 7.50
CA GLN A 82 3.44 -0.52 6.21
C GLN A 82 4.06 0.87 5.98
N GLN A 83 3.59 1.93 6.62
CA GLN A 83 4.14 3.29 6.46
C GLN A 83 5.09 3.69 7.59
N CYS A 84 5.10 2.95 8.69
CA CYS A 84 5.95 3.23 9.84
C CYS A 84 7.43 3.14 9.47
N ALA A 85 8.18 4.21 9.75
CA ALA A 85 9.62 4.25 9.55
C ALA A 85 10.43 3.73 10.75
N LEU A 86 9.77 3.55 11.91
CA LEU A 86 10.41 3.15 13.16
C LEU A 86 10.27 1.64 13.38
N GLY A 87 11.38 0.93 13.57
CA GLY A 87 11.39 -0.49 13.92
C GLY A 87 11.86 -1.42 12.81
N ASP A 88 11.57 -2.70 12.94
CA ASP A 88 11.95 -3.73 11.97
C ASP A 88 11.03 -3.68 10.75
N ARG A 89 11.55 -3.09 9.67
CA ARG A 89 10.82 -2.90 8.42
C ARG A 89 10.32 -4.19 7.80
N ALA A 90 11.14 -5.24 7.78
CA ALA A 90 10.78 -6.52 7.18
C ALA A 90 9.60 -7.13 7.93
N ALA A 91 9.68 -7.17 9.26
CA ALA A 91 8.61 -7.72 10.09
C ALA A 91 7.30 -6.91 9.98
N GLN A 92 7.39 -5.58 9.88
CA GLN A 92 6.22 -4.73 9.69
C GLN A 92 5.49 -5.01 8.38
N ILE A 93 6.25 -5.22 7.29
CA ILE A 93 5.68 -5.61 6.00
C ILE A 93 5.01 -6.98 6.10
N GLU A 94 5.62 -7.97 6.75
CA GLU A 94 4.98 -9.29 6.93
C GLU A 94 3.69 -9.20 7.75
N LEU A 95 3.67 -8.39 8.82
CA LEU A 95 2.46 -8.13 9.59
C LEU A 95 1.37 -7.47 8.73
N ALA A 96 1.72 -6.47 7.92
CA ALA A 96 0.79 -5.82 7.01
C ALA A 96 0.22 -6.83 5.99
N ILE A 97 1.08 -7.64 5.36
CA ILE A 97 0.68 -8.70 4.41
C ILE A 97 -0.28 -9.69 5.07
N ALA A 98 0.06 -10.21 6.25
CA ALA A 98 -0.78 -11.16 6.98
C ALA A 98 -2.16 -10.55 7.31
N THR A 99 -2.18 -9.28 7.72
CA THR A 99 -3.40 -8.56 8.08
C THR A 99 -4.27 -8.27 6.84
N TYR A 100 -3.68 -7.80 5.74
CA TYR A 100 -4.43 -7.58 4.50
C TYR A 100 -5.00 -8.86 3.91
N ASN A 101 -4.23 -9.95 3.89
CA ASN A 101 -4.72 -11.25 3.43
C ASN A 101 -5.95 -11.69 4.23
N TRP A 102 -5.93 -11.49 5.55
CA TRP A 102 -7.08 -11.74 6.40
C TRP A 102 -8.25 -10.79 6.12
N VAL A 103 -8.01 -9.48 5.97
CA VAL A 103 -9.09 -8.54 5.61
C VAL A 103 -9.75 -8.95 4.27
N LEU A 104 -8.96 -9.38 3.29
CA LEU A 104 -9.45 -9.84 1.99
C LEU A 104 -10.32 -11.11 2.08
N THR A 105 -10.12 -11.98 3.08
CA THR A 105 -11.01 -13.15 3.27
C THR A 105 -12.39 -12.76 3.81
N GLU A 106 -12.50 -11.60 4.43
CA GLU A 106 -13.75 -11.11 5.03
C GLU A 106 -14.49 -10.08 4.15
N LEU A 107 -13.78 -9.45 3.21
CA LEU A 107 -14.37 -8.48 2.29
C LEU A 107 -15.09 -9.16 1.12
N THR A 108 -16.21 -8.57 0.70
CA THR A 108 -16.87 -8.94 -0.54
C THR A 108 -15.95 -8.68 -1.73
N THR A 109 -15.70 -9.71 -2.53
CA THR A 109 -14.94 -9.62 -3.78
C THR A 109 -15.53 -8.55 -4.69
N SER A 110 -14.66 -7.80 -5.38
CA SER A 110 -15.03 -6.72 -6.28
C SER A 110 -15.64 -5.46 -5.63
N SER A 111 -15.65 -5.36 -4.29
CA SER A 111 -15.96 -4.10 -3.60
C SER A 111 -14.81 -3.09 -3.70
N VAL A 112 -15.09 -1.80 -3.49
CA VAL A 112 -14.06 -0.75 -3.47
C VAL A 112 -13.06 -0.97 -2.33
N ASP A 113 -13.51 -1.43 -1.17
CA ASP A 113 -12.63 -1.76 -0.04
C ASP A 113 -11.72 -2.95 -0.36
N TRP A 114 -12.25 -3.94 -1.08
CA TRP A 114 -11.45 -5.09 -1.56
C TRP A 114 -10.36 -4.64 -2.53
N ALA A 115 -10.70 -3.80 -3.51
CA ALA A 115 -9.73 -3.23 -4.45
C ALA A 115 -8.67 -2.36 -3.74
N THR A 116 -9.09 -1.55 -2.77
CA THR A 116 -8.18 -0.71 -1.96
C THR A 116 -7.22 -1.57 -1.14
N THR A 117 -7.73 -2.64 -0.54
CA THR A 117 -6.92 -3.59 0.24
C THR A 117 -5.93 -4.34 -0.66
N LEU A 118 -6.33 -4.75 -1.86
CA LEU A 118 -5.43 -5.35 -2.85
C LEU A 118 -4.33 -4.39 -3.29
N ASN A 119 -4.65 -3.12 -3.56
CA ASN A 119 -3.66 -2.09 -3.89
C ASN A 119 -2.60 -1.95 -2.77
N ASN A 120 -3.05 -1.93 -1.52
CA ASN A 120 -2.15 -1.80 -0.38
C ASN A 120 -1.30 -3.07 -0.18
N LEU A 121 -1.89 -4.25 -0.34
CA LEU A 121 -1.18 -5.52 -0.34
C LEU A 121 -0.13 -5.59 -1.45
N ALA A 122 -0.47 -5.13 -2.66
CA ALA A 122 0.47 -5.03 -3.78
C ALA A 122 1.65 -4.11 -3.44
N THR A 123 1.38 -2.99 -2.79
CA THR A 123 2.44 -2.09 -2.30
C THR A 123 3.30 -2.76 -1.24
N ALA A 124 2.72 -3.55 -0.33
CA ALA A 124 3.48 -4.31 0.66
C ALA A 124 4.40 -5.34 0.00
N TYR A 125 3.92 -6.08 -1.01
CA TYR A 125 4.76 -7.00 -1.80
C TYR A 125 5.89 -6.30 -2.54
N ARG A 126 5.64 -5.12 -3.14
CA ARG A 126 6.69 -4.34 -3.82
C ARG A 126 7.84 -3.97 -2.88
N HIS A 127 7.54 -3.73 -1.60
CA HIS A 127 8.53 -3.37 -0.56
C HIS A 127 8.98 -4.54 0.30
N ARG A 128 8.58 -5.77 -0.03
CA ARG A 128 8.84 -6.95 0.78
C ARG A 128 10.30 -7.37 0.67
N GLN A 129 10.96 -7.45 1.82
CA GLN A 129 12.38 -7.83 1.94
C GLN A 129 12.60 -9.33 2.12
N ILE A 130 11.54 -10.09 2.43
CA ILE A 130 11.60 -11.53 2.66
C ILE A 130 11.15 -12.27 1.40
N GLY A 131 11.82 -13.38 1.08
CA GLY A 131 11.57 -14.16 -0.13
C GLY A 131 12.37 -13.67 -1.33
N ASP A 132 12.07 -14.22 -2.51
CA ASP A 132 12.71 -13.78 -3.75
C ASP A 132 12.17 -12.40 -4.20
N PRO A 133 13.05 -11.41 -4.43
CA PRO A 133 12.62 -10.08 -4.84
C PRO A 133 11.85 -10.05 -6.17
N ALA A 134 12.19 -10.90 -7.14
CA ALA A 134 11.54 -10.94 -8.44
C ALA A 134 10.12 -11.50 -8.31
N ASP A 135 9.94 -12.60 -7.57
CA ASP A 135 8.63 -13.18 -7.28
C ASP A 135 7.72 -12.21 -6.50
N ASN A 136 8.29 -11.47 -5.55
CA ASN A 136 7.56 -10.44 -4.81
C ASN A 136 7.02 -9.34 -5.74
N LEU A 137 7.80 -8.92 -6.74
CA LEU A 137 7.39 -7.91 -7.73
C LEU A 137 6.32 -8.45 -8.69
N GLU A 138 6.44 -9.69 -9.15
CA GLU A 138 5.39 -10.32 -9.97
C GLU A 138 4.06 -10.43 -9.19
N GLN A 139 4.15 -10.78 -7.91
CA GLN A 139 2.97 -10.83 -7.04
C GLN A 139 2.36 -9.44 -6.85
N ALA A 140 3.18 -8.39 -6.66
CA ALA A 140 2.70 -7.01 -6.61
C ALA A 140 1.96 -6.61 -7.90
N ILE A 141 2.54 -6.88 -9.08
CA ILE A 141 1.93 -6.60 -10.39
C ILE A 141 0.58 -7.32 -10.53
N LYS A 142 0.52 -8.61 -10.17
CA LYS A 142 -0.72 -9.39 -10.20
C LYS A 142 -1.80 -8.78 -9.32
N LEU A 143 -1.46 -8.37 -8.10
CA LEU A 143 -2.40 -7.77 -7.15
C LEU A 143 -2.89 -6.39 -7.61
N TYR A 144 -2.02 -5.54 -8.17
CA TYR A 144 -2.45 -4.27 -8.77
C TYR A 144 -3.43 -4.49 -9.93
N LYS A 145 -3.15 -5.46 -10.82
CA LYS A 145 -4.06 -5.81 -11.92
C LYS A 145 -5.41 -6.33 -11.40
N GLN A 146 -5.43 -7.12 -10.33
CA GLN A 146 -6.67 -7.55 -9.69
C GLN A 146 -7.46 -6.37 -9.09
N ALA A 147 -6.78 -5.42 -8.45
CA ALA A 147 -7.42 -4.21 -7.94
C ALA A 147 -8.03 -3.36 -9.08
N LEU A 148 -7.35 -3.27 -10.23
CA LEU A 148 -7.84 -2.53 -11.42
C LEU A 148 -9.04 -3.20 -12.11
N ALA A 149 -9.29 -4.49 -11.86
CA ALA A 149 -10.49 -5.16 -12.34
C ALA A 149 -11.78 -4.60 -11.71
N VAL A 150 -11.65 -3.92 -10.56
CA VAL A 150 -12.75 -3.16 -9.95
C VAL A 150 -12.75 -1.74 -10.50
N HIS A 151 -13.76 -1.41 -11.30
CA HIS A 151 -13.88 -0.08 -11.87
C HIS A 151 -14.24 0.95 -10.80
N SER A 152 -13.23 1.65 -10.30
CA SER A 152 -13.38 2.74 -9.33
C SER A 152 -12.50 3.93 -9.75
N PRO A 153 -13.10 5.02 -10.24
CA PRO A 153 -12.36 6.24 -10.56
C PRO A 153 -11.59 6.82 -9.37
N LEU A 154 -12.01 6.50 -8.14
CA LEU A 154 -11.36 6.95 -6.91
C LEU A 154 -10.02 6.24 -6.68
N THR A 155 -9.96 4.93 -6.89
CA THR A 155 -8.74 4.13 -6.61
C THR A 155 -7.85 3.97 -7.83
N TRP A 156 -8.41 4.05 -9.04
CA TRP A 156 -7.71 3.83 -10.30
C TRP A 156 -6.39 4.63 -10.42
N PRO A 157 -6.32 5.94 -10.13
CA PRO A 157 -5.08 6.71 -10.11
C PRO A 157 -3.93 6.10 -9.31
N VAL A 158 -4.25 5.72 -8.07
CA VAL A 158 -3.27 5.25 -7.09
C VAL A 158 -2.80 3.85 -7.48
N THR A 159 -3.74 2.99 -7.89
CA THR A 159 -3.44 1.63 -8.33
C THR A 159 -2.61 1.60 -9.61
N MET A 160 -2.92 2.44 -10.60
CA MET A 160 -2.11 2.55 -11.83
C MET A 160 -0.71 3.09 -11.55
N THR A 161 -0.58 4.09 -10.67
CA THR A 161 0.72 4.62 -10.24
C THR A 161 1.56 3.55 -9.53
N GLY A 162 0.93 2.73 -8.69
CA GLY A 162 1.56 1.60 -8.02
C GLY A 162 2.00 0.48 -8.98
N LEU A 163 1.17 0.18 -9.99
CA LEU A 163 1.49 -0.76 -11.06
C LEU A 163 2.67 -0.28 -11.91
N ALA A 164 2.69 1.00 -12.30
CA ALA A 164 3.80 1.59 -13.04
C ALA A 164 5.11 1.52 -12.25
N ALA A 165 5.08 1.80 -10.94
CA ALA A 165 6.25 1.64 -10.08
C ALA A 165 6.72 0.18 -10.02
N ALA A 166 5.78 -0.77 -9.93
CA ALA A 166 6.12 -2.19 -9.93
C ALA A 166 6.72 -2.66 -11.26
N TYR A 167 6.28 -2.12 -12.40
CA TYR A 167 6.92 -2.37 -13.69
C TYR A 167 8.34 -1.80 -13.76
N ARG A 168 8.54 -0.57 -13.27
CA ARG A 168 9.88 0.04 -13.26
C ARG A 168 10.87 -0.78 -12.41
N ASP A 169 10.41 -1.29 -11.27
CA ASP A 169 11.23 -2.05 -10.34
C ASP A 169 11.37 -3.55 -10.77
N ARG A 170 10.64 -4.00 -11.80
CA ARG A 170 10.50 -5.41 -12.19
C ARG A 170 11.82 -6.05 -12.66
N ILE A 171 12.13 -7.22 -12.11
CA ILE A 171 13.37 -7.97 -12.40
C ILE A 171 13.19 -8.97 -13.55
N HIS A 172 12.02 -9.62 -13.65
CA HIS A 172 11.73 -10.58 -14.71
C HIS A 172 11.39 -9.88 -16.04
N GLY A 173 11.73 -10.55 -17.15
CA GLY A 173 11.49 -10.05 -18.50
C GLY A 173 12.61 -9.13 -19.01
N ASP A 174 12.35 -8.46 -20.13
CA ASP A 174 13.29 -7.49 -20.67
C ASP A 174 13.23 -6.16 -19.89
N PRO A 175 14.36 -5.65 -19.37
CA PRO A 175 14.37 -4.41 -18.60
C PRO A 175 13.86 -3.19 -19.38
N ALA A 176 14.10 -3.10 -20.69
CA ALA A 176 13.63 -1.96 -21.48
C ALA A 176 12.11 -2.02 -21.67
N GLU A 177 11.55 -3.19 -21.97
CA GLU A 177 10.09 -3.38 -22.04
C GLU A 177 9.39 -3.08 -20.71
N ASN A 178 10.04 -3.40 -19.58
CA ASN A 178 9.55 -3.10 -18.24
C ASN A 178 9.49 -1.59 -17.97
N ILE A 179 10.55 -0.85 -18.31
CA ILE A 179 10.57 0.62 -18.20
C ILE A 179 9.55 1.27 -19.15
N ASP A 180 9.42 0.79 -20.38
CA ASP A 180 8.43 1.27 -21.34
C ASP A 180 6.99 1.05 -20.84
N SER A 181 6.74 -0.10 -20.23
CA SER A 181 5.46 -0.39 -19.58
C SER A 181 5.18 0.57 -18.41
N ALA A 182 6.19 0.90 -17.61
CA ALA A 182 6.07 1.87 -16.53
C ALA A 182 5.72 3.27 -17.05
N ILE A 183 6.46 3.76 -18.07
CA ILE A 183 6.25 5.05 -18.72
C ILE A 183 4.83 5.15 -19.27
N ALA A 184 4.43 4.19 -20.09
CA ALA A 184 3.09 4.17 -20.70
C ALA A 184 1.98 4.15 -19.64
N THR A 185 2.22 3.46 -18.51
CA THR A 185 1.25 3.41 -17.40
C THR A 185 1.18 4.76 -16.66
N TYR A 186 2.31 5.43 -16.39
CA TYR A 186 2.31 6.76 -15.78
C TYR A 186 1.68 7.83 -16.69
N GLU A 187 1.95 7.80 -17.99
CA GLU A 187 1.33 8.71 -18.96
C GLU A 187 -0.19 8.60 -18.98
N GLN A 188 -0.72 7.37 -18.95
CA GLN A 188 -2.18 7.14 -18.84
C GLN A 188 -2.78 7.81 -17.60
N VAL A 189 -2.09 7.75 -16.46
CA VAL A 189 -2.53 8.40 -15.22
C VAL A 189 -2.55 9.92 -15.36
N LEU A 190 -1.50 10.53 -15.94
CA LEU A 190 -1.43 11.99 -16.14
C LEU A 190 -2.48 12.51 -17.12
N VAL A 191 -2.84 11.72 -18.15
CA VAL A 191 -3.93 12.05 -19.08
C VAL A 191 -5.29 12.00 -18.36
N ALA A 192 -5.53 10.97 -17.56
CA ALA A 192 -6.81 10.77 -16.87
C ALA A 192 -7.04 11.70 -15.68
N ILE A 193 -5.97 12.24 -15.09
CA ILE A 193 -6.02 13.15 -13.94
C ILE A 193 -5.53 14.53 -14.39
N PRO A 194 -6.41 15.42 -14.85
CA PRO A 194 -5.98 16.75 -15.25
C PRO A 194 -5.30 17.49 -14.09
N GLN A 195 -4.13 18.08 -14.35
CA GLN A 195 -3.30 18.78 -13.35
C GLN A 195 -4.11 19.78 -12.50
N HIS A 196 -5.02 20.53 -13.10
CA HIS A 196 -5.84 21.54 -12.41
C HIS A 196 -6.84 20.96 -11.39
N ARG A 197 -7.17 19.66 -11.47
CA ARG A 197 -8.11 19.01 -10.53
C ARG A 197 -7.41 18.37 -9.33
N ARG A 198 -6.17 17.92 -9.51
CA ARG A 198 -5.37 17.19 -8.51
C ARG A 198 -3.87 17.51 -8.64
N PRO A 199 -3.46 18.77 -8.41
CA PRO A 199 -2.09 19.21 -8.71
C PRO A 199 -1.01 18.43 -7.97
N VAL A 200 -1.25 18.09 -6.70
CA VAL A 200 -0.31 17.31 -5.87
C VAL A 200 -0.13 15.88 -6.39
N VAL A 201 -1.24 15.20 -6.72
CA VAL A 201 -1.20 13.82 -7.26
C VAL A 201 -0.53 13.82 -8.63
N TRP A 202 -0.86 14.80 -9.47
CA TRP A 202 -0.25 14.96 -10.78
C TRP A 202 1.27 15.14 -10.68
N ALA A 203 1.75 16.04 -9.81
CA ALA A 203 3.17 16.28 -9.61
C ALA A 203 3.91 15.03 -9.10
N MET A 204 3.31 14.27 -8.19
CA MET A 204 3.87 13.00 -7.71
C MET A 204 4.02 12.00 -8.86
N VAL A 205 2.98 11.81 -9.69
CA VAL A 205 3.02 10.90 -10.85
C VAL A 205 4.03 11.37 -11.89
N ALA A 206 4.08 12.68 -12.15
CA ALA A 206 5.04 13.29 -13.07
C ALA A 206 6.48 13.06 -12.61
N ASN A 207 6.77 13.19 -11.31
CA ASN A 207 8.09 12.88 -10.76
C ASN A 207 8.46 11.40 -10.96
N HIS A 208 7.51 10.49 -10.81
CA HIS A 208 7.77 9.07 -11.07
C HIS A 208 8.00 8.78 -12.55
N LEU A 209 7.25 9.44 -13.45
CA LEU A 209 7.46 9.37 -14.89
C LEU A 209 8.85 9.88 -15.28
N ALA A 210 9.28 11.02 -14.71
CA ALA A 210 10.61 11.57 -14.94
C ALA A 210 11.72 10.59 -14.51
N SER A 211 11.55 9.91 -13.37
CA SER A 211 12.46 8.84 -12.93
C SER A 211 12.49 7.68 -13.94
N ALA A 212 11.34 7.24 -14.45
CA ALA A 212 11.28 6.16 -15.43
C ALA A 212 11.95 6.52 -16.76
N TYR A 213 11.82 7.78 -17.24
CA TYR A 213 12.58 8.25 -18.40
C TYR A 213 14.09 8.31 -18.13
N ALA A 214 14.52 8.67 -16.91
CA ALA A 214 15.92 8.66 -16.55
C ALA A 214 16.51 7.22 -16.55
N ASP A 215 15.71 6.24 -16.13
CA ASP A 215 16.09 4.81 -16.12
C ASP A 215 16.03 4.16 -17.51
N ARG A 216 15.35 4.78 -18.48
CA ARG A 216 15.27 4.32 -19.88
C ARG A 216 16.62 4.49 -20.59
N LEU A 217 17.53 3.54 -20.35
CA LEU A 217 18.90 3.51 -20.85
C LEU A 217 19.05 3.22 -22.36
N TRP A 218 17.95 3.01 -23.11
CA TRP A 218 17.97 2.74 -24.56
C TRP A 218 17.04 3.71 -25.32
N GLY A 219 17.64 4.48 -26.25
CA GLY A 219 17.07 5.65 -26.95
C GLY A 219 18.10 6.78 -27.06
N ASP A 220 17.82 7.87 -27.79
CA ASP A 220 18.70 9.05 -27.76
C ASP A 220 18.66 9.64 -26.35
N ARG A 221 19.76 9.43 -25.62
CA ARG A 221 19.89 9.77 -24.19
C ARG A 221 19.52 11.22 -23.89
N LEU A 222 19.72 12.11 -24.86
CA LEU A 222 19.37 13.53 -24.75
C LEU A 222 17.85 13.74 -24.72
N ASP A 223 17.09 13.05 -25.57
CA ASP A 223 15.64 13.17 -25.63
C ASP A 223 14.96 12.65 -24.34
N ASN A 224 15.48 11.57 -23.74
CA ASN A 224 14.98 11.04 -22.47
C ASN A 224 15.28 11.98 -21.30
N ILE A 225 16.46 12.61 -21.28
CA ILE A 225 16.83 13.61 -20.28
C ILE A 225 15.98 14.88 -20.47
N ASP A 226 15.76 15.33 -21.70
CA ASP A 226 14.91 16.48 -22.00
C ASP A 226 13.43 16.21 -21.63
N ALA A 227 12.94 15.00 -21.86
CA ALA A 227 11.62 14.56 -21.40
C ALA A 227 11.52 14.54 -19.87
N ALA A 228 12.53 14.01 -19.16
CA ALA A 228 12.58 14.04 -17.70
C ALA A 228 12.62 15.47 -17.16
N ILE A 229 13.47 16.34 -17.71
CA ILE A 229 13.59 17.76 -17.34
C ILE A 229 12.26 18.49 -17.59
N SER A 230 11.63 18.26 -18.75
CA SER A 230 10.32 18.84 -19.08
C SER A 230 9.26 18.41 -18.07
N THR A 231 9.23 17.13 -17.73
CA THR A 231 8.25 16.55 -16.78
C THR A 231 8.47 17.08 -15.36
N TYR A 232 9.72 17.16 -14.89
CA TYR A 232 10.06 17.79 -13.60
C TYR A 232 9.64 19.26 -13.55
N ARG A 233 9.92 20.02 -14.62
CA ARG A 233 9.53 21.44 -14.71
C ARG A 233 8.01 21.60 -14.65
N GLN A 234 7.25 20.76 -15.35
CA GLN A 234 5.79 20.81 -15.31
C GLN A 234 5.22 20.48 -13.91
N GLY A 235 5.88 19.59 -13.15
CA GLY A 235 5.52 19.25 -11.77
C GLY A 235 5.81 20.37 -10.77
N PHE A 236 6.89 21.13 -10.97
CA PHE A 236 7.35 22.17 -10.03
C PHE A 236 6.71 23.55 -10.28
N VAL A 237 6.36 23.90 -11.52
CA VAL A 237 6.01 25.28 -11.94
C VAL A 237 4.68 25.82 -11.38
N LYS A 238 3.89 25.07 -10.60
CA LYS A 238 2.61 25.56 -10.04
C LYS A 238 2.32 25.19 -8.58
N LEU A 239 3.35 24.84 -7.81
CA LEU A 239 3.25 24.70 -6.34
C LEU A 239 3.60 26.02 -5.61
N CYS A 240 3.82 27.11 -6.34
CA CYS A 240 4.02 28.47 -5.83
C CYS A 240 2.84 29.37 -6.22
#